data_AF-A0A8S9KV17-F1
#
_entry.id   AF-A0A8S9KV17-F1
#
_cell.length_a   1.000
_cell.length_b   1.000
_cell.length_c   1.000
_cell.angle_alpha   90.00
_cell.angle_beta   90.00
_cell.angle_gamma   90.00
#
_symmetry.space_group_name_H-M   'P 1'
#
loop_
_entity.id
_entity.type
_entity.pdbx_description
1 polymer ?
#
loop_
_entity_poly.entity_id
_entity_poly.type
_entity_poly.pdbx_seq_one_letter_code
_entity_poly.pdbx_strand_id
1 'polypeptide(L)'
;MEDVDPPVWVVEIIALPSSPMRMELGDAPLVIARGGFSGLFPDSSIDAYNFAMQTSVAGAVIWCDVQLTKDGHGICFPDLKLNNASNIGDVFPNRQKSYPVNGVTTLGWFTIDFSLRDLKNVSLIQGIFSRSGKFDRIYAILTVQDFSDISFENCFH
;
A
#
# COMPACT_ATOMS: atom_id res chain seq x y z
N MET A 1 38.19 3.11 7.62
CA MET A 1 37.87 3.85 8.87
C MET A 1 36.98 5.00 8.44
N GLU A 2 35.67 4.88 8.40
CA GLU A 2 34.74 3.84 8.87
C GLU A 2 33.62 3.66 7.83
N ASP A 3 33.13 2.43 7.72
CA ASP A 3 31.89 2.03 7.06
C ASP A 3 30.66 2.74 7.64
N VAL A 4 29.76 3.22 6.78
CA VAL A 4 28.30 3.15 7.01
C VAL A 4 27.59 3.05 5.66
N ASP A 5 27.22 1.83 5.26
CA ASP A 5 26.17 1.61 4.26
C ASP A 5 24.82 2.01 4.85
N PRO A 6 24.00 2.87 4.22
CA PRO A 6 22.60 2.97 4.57
C PRO A 6 21.80 1.85 3.89
N PRO A 7 20.89 1.18 4.62
CA PRO A 7 20.10 0.09 4.07
C PRO A 7 19.09 0.63 3.03
N VAL A 8 19.27 0.18 1.79
CA VAL A 8 18.22 0.18 0.78
C VAL A 8 17.22 -0.89 1.19
N TRP A 9 15.96 -0.50 1.43
CA TRP A 9 14.83 -1.42 1.37
C TRP A 9 13.67 -0.76 0.61
N VAL A 10 13.88 -0.54 -0.68
CA VAL A 10 12.78 -0.67 -1.64
C VAL A 10 12.73 -2.15 -1.95
N VAL A 11 11.83 -2.87 -1.29
CA VAL A 11 11.51 -4.26 -1.67
C VAL A 11 10.60 -4.16 -2.89
N GLU A 12 11.20 -3.99 -4.06
CA GLU A 12 10.55 -4.28 -5.32
C GLU A 12 10.79 -5.77 -5.61
N ILE A 13 9.95 -6.65 -5.07
CA ILE A 13 9.93 -8.04 -5.57
C ILE A 13 9.19 -8.01 -6.89
N ILE A 14 9.93 -7.71 -7.96
CA ILE A 14 9.53 -8.15 -9.29
C ILE A 14 9.93 -9.62 -9.35
N ALA A 15 8.95 -10.53 -9.31
CA ALA A 15 9.16 -11.88 -9.78
C ALA A 15 9.42 -11.81 -11.29
N LEU A 16 10.66 -11.52 -11.69
CA LEU A 16 11.09 -11.62 -13.08
C LEU A 16 11.21 -13.11 -13.41
N PRO A 17 10.58 -13.61 -14.49
CA PRO A 17 11.03 -14.85 -15.10
C PRO A 17 12.50 -14.68 -15.53
N SER A 18 13.26 -15.78 -15.46
CA SER A 18 14.71 -15.86 -15.58
C SER A 18 15.30 -15.59 -16.98
N SER A 19 14.76 -14.61 -17.72
CA SER A 19 15.23 -14.23 -19.05
C SER A 19 14.97 -12.76 -19.33
N PRO A 20 15.81 -12.06 -20.14
CA PRO A 20 15.55 -10.69 -20.53
C PRO A 20 14.17 -10.60 -21.18
N MET A 21 13.32 -9.70 -20.69
CA MET A 21 12.01 -9.37 -21.26
C MET A 21 12.23 -8.78 -22.66
N ARG A 22 12.38 -9.66 -23.64
CA ARG A 22 12.25 -9.34 -25.05
C ARG A 22 10.76 -9.23 -25.27
N MET A 23 10.23 -8.01 -25.44
CA MET A 23 8.93 -7.85 -26.06
C MET A 23 9.06 -8.40 -27.48
N GLU A 24 8.78 -9.68 -27.66
CA GLU A 24 8.42 -10.19 -28.96
C GLU A 24 7.16 -9.42 -29.37
N LEU A 25 7.13 -8.91 -30.60
CA LEU A 25 6.01 -8.14 -31.15
C LEU A 25 4.76 -9.05 -31.20
N GLY A 26 4.05 -9.21 -30.07
CA GLY A 26 2.98 -10.19 -29.93
C GLY A 26 2.49 -10.49 -28.50
N ASP A 27 3.25 -10.22 -27.44
CA ASP A 27 2.81 -10.49 -26.06
C ASP A 27 1.89 -9.38 -25.52
N ALA A 28 0.84 -9.78 -24.77
CA ALA A 28 -0.08 -8.85 -24.13
C ALA A 28 0.63 -8.05 -23.01
N PRO A 29 0.31 -6.75 -22.83
CA PRO A 29 0.91 -5.96 -21.76
C PRO A 29 0.49 -6.48 -20.38
N LEU A 30 1.43 -6.48 -19.43
CA LEU A 30 1.14 -6.80 -18.04
C LEU A 30 0.32 -5.68 -17.39
N VAL A 31 -0.82 -6.04 -16.80
CA VAL A 31 -1.66 -5.13 -16.02
C VAL A 31 -1.32 -5.28 -14.54
N ILE A 32 -0.96 -4.17 -13.89
CA ILE A 32 -0.65 -4.12 -12.45
C ILE A 32 -1.68 -3.22 -11.76
N ALA A 33 -2.50 -3.80 -10.89
CA ALA A 33 -3.47 -3.10 -10.06
C ALA A 33 -2.83 -2.71 -8.71
N ARG A 34 -2.07 -1.61 -8.73
CA ARG A 34 -1.50 -1.01 -7.52
C ARG A 34 -2.58 -0.46 -6.61
N GLY A 35 -2.64 -0.98 -5.39
CA GLY A 35 -3.68 -0.63 -4.43
C GLY A 35 -5.07 -1.18 -4.78
N GLY A 36 -5.14 -2.12 -5.73
CA GLY A 36 -6.41 -2.65 -6.26
C GLY A 36 -7.13 -1.65 -7.17
N PHE A 37 -8.47 -1.66 -7.15
CA PHE A 37 -9.31 -0.75 -7.91
C PHE A 37 -9.45 0.61 -7.18
N SER A 38 -8.31 1.25 -6.90
CA SER A 38 -8.23 2.50 -6.13
C SER A 38 -8.98 3.67 -6.79
N GLY A 39 -9.32 3.55 -8.07
CA GLY A 39 -10.19 4.48 -8.81
C GLY A 39 -11.58 4.65 -8.20
N LEU A 40 -12.11 3.61 -7.54
CA LEU A 40 -13.44 3.61 -6.93
C LEU A 40 -13.39 3.57 -5.41
N PHE A 41 -12.48 2.77 -4.84
CA PHE A 41 -12.35 2.56 -3.40
C PHE A 41 -11.10 3.25 -2.84
N PRO A 42 -11.01 3.49 -1.51
CA PRO A 42 -9.75 3.83 -0.89
C PRO A 42 -8.69 2.79 -1.27
N ASP A 43 -7.52 3.27 -1.64
CA ASP A 43 -6.40 2.44 -2.06
C ASP A 43 -6.04 1.42 -0.97
N SER A 44 -5.68 0.21 -1.39
CA SER A 44 -5.24 -0.88 -0.49
C SER A 44 -6.32 -1.34 0.50
N SER A 45 -7.59 -0.99 0.24
CA SER A 45 -8.73 -1.57 0.95
C SER A 45 -9.04 -2.98 0.43
N ILE A 46 -9.69 -3.77 1.28
CA ILE A 46 -10.11 -5.13 0.95
C ILE A 46 -10.98 -5.17 -0.32
N ASP A 47 -11.92 -4.23 -0.46
CA ASP A 47 -12.80 -4.16 -1.63
C ASP A 47 -12.09 -3.61 -2.86
N ALA A 48 -11.07 -2.74 -2.71
CA ALA A 48 -10.22 -2.36 -3.84
C ALA A 48 -9.53 -3.61 -4.43
N TYR A 49 -8.96 -4.46 -3.58
CA TYR A 49 -8.29 -5.68 -4.03
C TYR A 49 -9.29 -6.70 -4.62
N ASN A 50 -10.35 -7.03 -3.89
CA ASN A 50 -11.37 -7.97 -4.36
C ASN A 50 -11.98 -7.55 -5.70
N PHE A 51 -12.32 -6.27 -5.85
CA PHE A 51 -12.90 -5.77 -7.09
C PHE A 51 -11.89 -5.79 -8.25
N ALA A 52 -10.62 -5.46 -8.00
CA ALA A 52 -9.58 -5.59 -9.00
C ALA A 52 -9.41 -7.05 -9.45
N MET A 53 -9.43 -8.01 -8.53
CA MET A 53 -9.33 -9.43 -8.88
C MET A 53 -10.51 -9.91 -9.72
N GLN A 54 -11.72 -9.44 -9.42
CA GLN A 54 -12.94 -9.86 -10.14
C GLN A 54 -13.11 -9.21 -11.52
N THR A 55 -12.59 -8.00 -11.72
CA THR A 55 -12.87 -7.20 -12.92
C THR A 55 -11.68 -6.99 -13.85
N SER A 56 -10.47 -7.31 -13.39
CA SER A 56 -9.27 -7.13 -14.20
C SER A 56 -9.13 -8.23 -15.26
N VAL A 57 -8.19 -8.01 -16.17
CA VAL A 57 -7.81 -9.00 -17.19
C VAL A 57 -7.12 -10.20 -16.55
N ALA A 58 -7.26 -11.37 -17.18
CA ALA A 58 -6.55 -12.57 -16.76
C ALA A 58 -5.04 -12.32 -16.71
N GLY A 59 -4.38 -12.78 -15.63
CA GLY A 59 -2.95 -12.57 -15.42
C GLY A 59 -2.57 -11.18 -14.90
N ALA A 60 -3.55 -10.34 -14.51
CA ALA A 60 -3.25 -9.10 -13.82
C ALA A 60 -2.62 -9.35 -12.44
N VAL A 61 -1.64 -8.51 -12.09
CA VAL A 61 -0.95 -8.56 -10.80
C VAL A 61 -1.59 -7.56 -9.85
N ILE A 62 -1.95 -7.99 -8.66
CA ILE A 62 -2.36 -7.08 -7.58
C ILE A 62 -1.12 -6.65 -6.80
N TRP A 63 -0.97 -5.35 -6.55
CA TRP A 63 0.23 -4.80 -5.93
C TRP A 63 -0.09 -4.02 -4.65
N CYS A 64 0.58 -4.38 -3.56
CA CYS A 64 0.51 -3.74 -2.26
C CYS A 64 1.82 -2.98 -1.98
N ASP A 65 1.74 -1.69 -1.69
CA ASP A 65 2.89 -0.93 -1.21
C ASP A 65 3.07 -1.19 0.29
N VAL A 66 4.17 -1.87 0.63
CA VAL A 66 4.40 -2.30 2.02
C VAL A 66 5.11 -1.22 2.81
N GLN A 67 4.55 -0.91 3.99
CA GLN A 67 5.21 -0.12 5.02
C GLN A 67 5.30 -0.89 6.33
N LEU A 68 6.34 -0.61 7.12
CA LEU A 68 6.54 -1.25 8.41
C LEU A 68 6.02 -0.39 9.56
N THR A 69 5.27 -1.02 10.45
CA THR A 69 4.86 -0.43 11.73
C THR A 69 6.03 -0.37 12.72
N LYS A 70 5.85 0.38 13.81
CA LYS A 70 6.80 0.47 14.92
C LYS A 70 7.20 -0.88 15.49
N ASP A 71 6.25 -1.83 15.52
CA ASP A 71 6.42 -3.18 16.04
C ASP A 71 6.75 -4.23 14.96
N GLY A 72 7.14 -3.79 13.76
CA GLY A 72 7.71 -4.65 12.73
C GLY A 72 6.68 -5.40 11.86
N HIS A 73 5.40 -5.05 11.92
CA HIS A 73 4.38 -5.63 11.04
C HIS A 73 4.34 -4.89 9.71
N GLY A 74 4.21 -5.63 8.61
CA GLY A 74 3.98 -5.07 7.28
C GLY A 74 2.50 -4.75 7.05
N ILE A 75 2.22 -3.55 6.54
CA ILE A 75 0.89 -3.10 6.13
C ILE A 75 0.88 -2.62 4.67
N CYS A 76 -0.27 -2.72 4.01
CA CYS A 76 -0.49 -2.16 2.68
C CYS A 76 -0.97 -0.71 2.80
N PHE A 77 -0.15 0.25 2.34
CA PHE A 77 -0.49 1.66 2.43
C PHE A 77 0.22 2.51 1.35
N PRO A 78 -0.52 3.31 0.56
CA PRO A 78 -0.01 3.92 -0.69
C PRO A 78 0.97 5.09 -0.50
N ASP A 79 0.94 5.73 0.67
CA ASP A 79 1.60 7.01 0.91
C ASP A 79 2.49 6.98 2.15
N LEU A 80 3.68 7.57 2.07
CA LEU A 80 4.61 7.65 3.20
C LEU A 80 3.98 8.28 4.47
N LYS A 81 3.10 9.26 4.27
CA LYS A 81 2.35 9.91 5.35
C LYS A 81 0.97 9.27 5.45
N LEU A 82 0.66 8.72 6.62
CA LEU A 82 -0.63 8.09 6.90
C LEU A 82 -1.81 9.04 6.69
N ASN A 83 -1.65 10.33 6.94
CA ASN A 83 -2.73 11.32 6.77
C ASN A 83 -3.09 11.65 5.30
N ASN A 84 -2.38 11.09 4.32
CA ASN A 84 -2.72 11.29 2.91
C ASN A 84 -3.87 10.38 2.45
N ALA A 85 -3.99 9.18 3.04
CA ALA A 85 -4.98 8.18 2.64
C ALA A 85 -5.68 7.52 3.84
N SER A 86 -5.62 8.14 5.03
CA SER A 86 -6.36 7.70 6.21
C SER A 86 -6.84 8.85 7.08
N ASN A 87 -7.76 8.56 8.00
CA ASN A 87 -8.26 9.50 9.00
C ASN A 87 -7.33 9.65 10.23
N ILE A 88 -6.05 9.25 10.16
CA ILE A 88 -5.17 9.21 11.34
C ILE A 88 -5.04 10.55 12.07
N GLY A 89 -5.18 11.67 11.35
CA GLY A 89 -5.15 13.01 11.94
C GLY A 89 -6.31 13.27 12.90
N ASP A 90 -7.46 12.64 12.68
CA ASP A 90 -8.61 12.73 13.59
C ASP A 90 -8.43 11.82 14.80
N VAL A 91 -7.84 10.64 14.59
CA VAL A 91 -7.64 9.63 15.65
C VAL A 91 -6.50 10.03 16.59
N PHE A 92 -5.42 10.60 16.06
CA PHE A 92 -4.22 10.98 16.80
C PHE A 92 -3.74 12.39 16.48
N PRO A 93 -4.52 13.45 16.77
CA PRO A 93 -4.22 14.83 16.33
C PRO A 93 -2.85 15.35 16.78
N ASN A 94 -2.37 14.87 17.93
CA ASN A 94 -1.13 15.34 18.57
C ASN A 94 0.07 14.39 18.41
N ARG A 95 -0.02 13.37 17.54
CA ARG A 95 1.07 12.38 17.32
C ARG A 95 1.79 12.54 15.99
N GLN A 96 1.89 13.77 15.49
CA GLN A 96 2.75 14.07 14.35
C GLN A 96 4.22 14.08 14.78
N LYS A 97 5.09 13.76 13.83
CA LYS A 97 6.54 13.83 14.01
C LYS A 97 7.19 14.34 12.74
N SER A 98 8.38 14.93 12.89
CA SER A 98 9.16 15.45 11.76
C SER A 98 10.30 14.49 11.44
N TYR A 99 10.44 14.14 10.16
CA TYR A 99 11.56 13.35 9.66
C TYR A 99 12.17 14.00 8.42
N PRO A 100 13.48 13.84 8.19
CA PRO A 100 14.09 14.23 6.93
C PRO A 100 13.67 13.23 5.84
N VAL A 101 12.88 13.69 4.87
CA VAL A 101 12.47 12.91 3.70
C VAL A 101 13.12 13.56 2.49
N ASN A 102 14.03 12.84 1.82
CA ASN A 102 14.80 13.37 0.68
C ASN A 102 15.48 14.72 0.98
N GLY A 103 16.03 14.86 2.19
CA GLY A 103 16.70 16.10 2.63
C GLY A 103 15.77 17.21 3.12
N VAL A 104 14.44 17.03 3.08
CA VAL A 104 13.47 18.03 3.53
C VAL A 104 12.79 17.56 4.82
N THR A 105 12.82 18.41 5.86
CA THR A 105 12.08 18.17 7.10
C THR A 105 10.58 18.13 6.81
N THR A 106 10.00 16.95 6.93
CA THR A 106 8.59 16.67 6.62
C THR A 106 7.86 16.30 7.90
N LEU A 107 6.84 17.09 8.25
CA LEU A 107 5.94 16.83 9.36
C LEU A 107 4.77 15.95 8.88
N GLY A 108 4.40 14.95 9.69
CA GLY A 108 3.24 14.10 9.40
C GLY A 108 3.09 12.95 10.38
N TRP A 109 2.22 12.00 10.02
CA TRP A 109 2.06 10.73 10.72
C TRP A 109 2.76 9.63 9.91
N PHE A 110 3.78 9.02 10.48
CA PHE A 110 4.59 8.00 9.81
C PHE A 110 4.32 6.64 10.44
N THR A 111 4.22 5.59 9.62
CA THR A 111 3.95 4.21 10.03
C THR A 111 4.88 3.69 11.12
N ILE A 112 6.16 4.07 11.06
CA ILE A 112 7.20 3.74 12.05
C ILE A 112 6.94 4.27 13.47
N ASP A 113 6.00 5.20 13.67
CA ASP A 113 5.63 5.72 14.99
C ASP A 113 4.42 5.02 15.62
N PHE A 114 3.74 4.15 14.88
CA PHE A 114 2.50 3.47 15.30
C PHE A 114 2.69 1.96 15.31
N SER A 115 2.22 1.29 16.37
CA SER A 115 2.11 -0.17 16.38
C SER A 115 0.92 -0.62 15.53
N LEU A 116 0.89 -1.89 15.11
CA LEU A 116 -0.29 -2.43 14.42
C LEU A 116 -1.57 -2.26 15.25
N ARG A 117 -1.45 -2.40 16.58
CA ARG A 117 -2.56 -2.17 17.51
C ARG A 117 -3.05 -0.72 17.49
N ASP A 118 -2.17 0.26 17.37
CA ASP A 118 -2.56 1.68 17.26
C ASP A 118 -3.38 1.93 15.98
N LEU A 119 -2.97 1.29 14.87
CA LEU A 119 -3.60 1.47 13.56
C LEU A 119 -4.96 0.78 13.42
N LYS A 120 -5.34 -0.11 14.35
CA LYS A 120 -6.64 -0.80 14.32
C LYS A 120 -7.85 0.15 14.29
N ASN A 121 -7.71 1.35 14.87
CA ASN A 121 -8.77 2.36 14.90
C ASN A 121 -8.65 3.41 13.79
N VAL A 122 -7.67 3.25 12.89
CA VAL A 122 -7.44 4.13 11.76
C VAL A 122 -8.11 3.52 10.53
N SER A 123 -8.87 4.34 9.82
CA SER A 123 -9.63 3.95 8.63
C SER A 123 -9.09 4.64 7.38
N LEU A 124 -9.12 3.92 6.27
CA LEU A 124 -8.74 4.41 4.96
C LEU A 124 -9.74 5.46 4.45
N ILE A 125 -9.23 6.43 3.70
CA ILE A 125 -10.01 7.45 2.98
C ILE A 125 -9.44 7.60 1.56
N GLN A 126 -10.13 8.33 0.69
CA GLN A 126 -9.61 8.65 -0.63
C GLN A 126 -8.28 9.43 -0.56
N GLY A 127 -7.24 8.91 -1.22
CA GLY A 127 -5.96 9.64 -1.37
C GLY A 127 -6.03 10.79 -2.38
N ILE A 128 -7.04 10.80 -3.23
CA ILE A 128 -7.27 11.83 -4.26
C ILE A 128 -8.62 12.48 -4.02
N PHE A 129 -8.63 13.71 -3.52
CA PHE A 129 -9.86 14.43 -3.13
C PHE A 129 -10.82 14.75 -4.29
N SER A 130 -10.38 14.66 -5.55
CA SER A 130 -11.29 14.76 -6.70
C SER A 130 -12.13 13.49 -6.93
N ARG A 131 -11.81 12.37 -6.26
CA ARG A 131 -12.61 11.14 -6.27
C ARG A 131 -13.73 11.22 -5.23
N SER A 132 -14.75 10.39 -5.42
CA SER A 132 -15.86 10.29 -4.46
C SER A 132 -15.36 9.75 -3.11
N GLY A 133 -15.68 10.45 -2.02
CA GLY A 133 -15.45 9.99 -0.65
C GLY A 133 -16.52 9.01 -0.14
N LYS A 134 -17.34 8.42 -1.03
CA LYS A 134 -18.47 7.54 -0.66
C LYS A 134 -18.04 6.34 0.20
N PHE A 135 -16.78 5.93 0.07
CA PHE A 135 -16.22 4.76 0.73
C PHE A 135 -15.20 5.12 1.83
N ASP A 136 -15.09 6.40 2.20
CA ASP A 136 -14.20 6.84 3.25
C ASP A 136 -14.62 6.30 4.62
N ARG A 137 -13.64 5.99 5.46
CA ARG A 137 -13.82 5.56 6.85
C ARG A 137 -14.57 4.22 7.02
N ILE A 138 -14.70 3.44 5.95
CA ILE A 138 -15.34 2.12 5.97
C ILE A 138 -14.31 1.02 6.23
N TYR A 139 -13.13 1.13 5.61
CA TYR A 139 -12.13 0.06 5.61
C TYR A 139 -10.98 0.33 6.59
N ALA A 140 -10.49 -0.73 7.22
CA ALA A 140 -9.27 -0.70 8.02
C ALA A 140 -8.03 -0.82 7.12
N ILE A 141 -6.86 -0.46 7.66
CA ILE A 141 -5.56 -0.73 7.04
C ILE A 141 -5.31 -2.24 7.09
N LEU A 142 -4.98 -2.84 5.95
CA LEU A 142 -4.65 -4.27 5.85
C LEU A 142 -3.19 -4.55 6.18
N THR A 143 -2.94 -5.68 6.84
CA THR A 143 -1.60 -6.26 6.93
C THR A 143 -1.23 -6.98 5.63
N VAL A 144 0.07 -7.24 5.44
CA VAL A 144 0.54 -8.09 4.34
C VAL A 144 -0.05 -9.51 4.42
N GLN A 145 -0.34 -10.00 5.64
CA GLN A 145 -1.01 -11.29 5.82
C GLN A 145 -2.44 -11.25 5.29
N ASP A 146 -3.23 -10.24 5.68
CA ASP A 146 -4.60 -10.06 5.19
C ASP A 146 -4.63 -9.97 3.66
N PHE A 147 -3.67 -9.25 3.08
CA PHE A 147 -3.51 -9.11 1.63
C PHE A 147 -3.18 -10.45 0.93
N SER A 148 -2.31 -11.24 1.54
CA SER A 148 -1.93 -12.56 1.02
C SER A 148 -3.14 -13.50 1.02
N ASP A 149 -3.94 -13.47 2.09
CA ASP A 149 -5.13 -14.31 2.23
C ASP A 149 -6.18 -13.97 1.14
N ILE A 150 -6.39 -12.69 0.83
CA ILE A 150 -7.23 -12.24 -0.30
C ILE A 150 -6.75 -12.82 -1.64
N SER A 151 -5.43 -12.82 -1.84
CA SER A 151 -4.83 -13.29 -3.09
C SER A 151 -5.01 -14.80 -3.27
N PHE A 152 -4.89 -15.58 -2.19
CA PHE A 152 -5.05 -17.03 -2.24
C PHE A 152 -6.49 -17.48 -2.48
N GLU A 153 -7.49 -16.84 -1.88
CA GLU A 153 -8.90 -17.23 -2.03
C GLU A 153 -9.39 -17.17 -3.48
N ASN A 154 -8.88 -16.22 -4.25
CA ASN A 154 -9.29 -15.99 -5.63
C ASN A 154 -8.43 -16.73 -6.67
N CYS A 155 -7.35 -17.42 -6.27
CA CYS A 155 -6.59 -18.30 -7.16
C CYS A 155 -7.24 -19.68 -7.38
N PHE A 156 -8.29 -20.03 -6.61
CA PHE A 156 -8.97 -21.33 -6.68
C PHE A 156 -10.28 -21.31 -7.49
N HIS A 157 -10.57 -20.23 -8.20
CA HIS A 157 -11.75 -20.12 -9.07
C HIS A 157 -11.38 -19.91 -10.54
#